data_AF-A0A537GR95-F1
#
_entry.id   AF-A0A537GR95-F1
#
_cell.length_a   1.000
_cell.length_b   1.000
_cell.length_c   1.000
_cell.angle_alpha   90.00
_cell.angle_beta   90.00
_cell.angle_gamma   90.00
#
_symmetry.space_group_name_H-M   'P 1'
#
loop_
_entity.id
_entity.type
_entity.pdbx_description
1 polymer ?
#
loop_
_entity_poly.entity_id
_entity_poly.type
_entity_poly.pdbx_seq_one_letter_code
_entity_poly.pdbx_strand_id
1 'polypeptide(L)'
;MAENWVDERDKAILETIYFCENCNIVLEPGDKEVERHKKELPHHKMRKVFILRCGNCGNIVTDSHAQYSPERNQFWCKNCIAETGVQNFHTI
;
A
#
# COMPACT_ATOMS: atom_id res chain seq x y z
N MET A 1 1.81 7.82 -24.93
CA MET A 1 1.00 6.68 -24.41
C MET A 1 1.49 6.19 -23.02
N ALA A 2 2.21 7.00 -22.24
CA ALA A 2 2.72 6.61 -20.92
C ALA A 2 1.94 7.25 -19.73
N GLU A 3 1.15 8.29 -19.99
CA GLU A 3 0.45 9.05 -18.95
C GLU A 3 -0.68 8.25 -18.29
N ASN A 4 -1.35 7.37 -19.03
CA ASN A 4 -2.45 6.57 -18.51
C ASN A 4 -2.00 5.40 -17.60
N TRP A 5 -0.74 4.97 -17.69
CA TRP A 5 -0.20 3.87 -16.90
C TRP A 5 0.15 4.29 -15.47
N VAL A 6 0.67 5.50 -15.27
CA VAL A 6 0.95 6.00 -13.92
C VAL A 6 -0.35 6.24 -13.15
N ASP A 7 -1.39 6.65 -13.86
CA ASP A 7 -2.69 7.03 -13.30
C ASP A 7 -3.47 5.84 -12.70
N GLU A 8 -3.49 4.68 -13.34
CA GLU A 8 -4.14 3.46 -12.83
C GLU A 8 -3.50 2.96 -11.52
N ARG A 9 -2.17 3.05 -11.43
CA ARG A 9 -1.42 2.68 -10.21
C ARG A 9 -1.74 3.64 -9.07
N ASP A 10 -1.79 4.94 -9.35
CA ASP A 10 -2.09 5.96 -8.35
C ASP A 10 -3.56 5.88 -7.89
N LYS A 11 -4.49 5.62 -8.81
CA LYS A 11 -5.91 5.37 -8.51
C LYS A 11 -6.17 4.19 -7.58
N ALA A 12 -5.29 3.19 -7.59
CA ALA A 12 -5.39 2.06 -6.68
C ALA A 12 -4.95 2.41 -5.25
N ILE A 13 -4.17 3.48 -5.07
CA ILE A 13 -3.78 4.02 -3.76
C ILE A 13 -4.93 4.88 -3.25
N LEU A 14 -5.65 4.37 -2.25
CA LEU A 14 -6.75 5.11 -1.63
C LEU A 14 -6.22 6.15 -0.63
N GLU A 15 -5.24 5.75 0.17
CA GLU A 15 -4.70 6.61 1.22
C GLU A 15 -3.25 6.25 1.56
N THR A 16 -2.56 7.21 2.16
CA THR A 16 -1.22 7.03 2.72
C THR A 16 -1.28 7.29 4.22
N ILE A 17 -0.93 6.28 5.01
CA ILE A 17 -0.81 6.38 6.46
C ILE A 17 0.64 6.14 6.89
N TYR A 18 0.95 6.45 8.15
CA TYR A 18 2.22 6.13 8.76
C TYR A 18 2.02 5.05 9.83
N PHE A 19 2.99 4.16 9.98
CA PHE A 19 3.02 3.18 11.05
C PHE A 19 4.31 3.35 11.82
N CYS A 20 4.22 3.48 13.14
CA CYS A 20 5.39 3.51 14.00
C CYS A 20 5.69 2.10 14.52
N GLU A 21 6.83 1.52 14.11
CA GLU A 21 7.24 0.18 14.55
C GLU A 21 7.56 0.13 16.05
N ASN A 22 8.04 1.24 16.63
CA ASN A 22 8.39 1.30 18.05
C ASN A 22 7.15 1.39 18.96
N CYS A 23 6.15 2.18 18.57
CA CYS A 23 4.91 2.34 19.33
C CYS A 23 3.88 1.27 18.99
N ASN A 24 4.05 0.56 17.86
CA ASN A 24 3.07 -0.36 17.30
C ASN A 24 1.69 0.29 17.05
N ILE A 25 1.69 1.51 16.53
CA ILE A 25 0.48 2.30 16.25
C ILE A 25 0.43 2.77 14.80
N VAL A 26 -0.80 2.92 14.28
CA VAL A 26 -1.10 3.59 13.02
C VAL A 26 -1.31 5.08 13.29
N LEU A 27 -0.74 5.90 12.43
CA LEU A 27 -0.75 7.35 12.47
C LEU A 27 -1.33 7.86 11.15
N GLU A 28 -2.49 8.50 11.23
CA GLU A 28 -3.16 9.07 10.07
C GLU A 28 -2.47 10.37 9.61
N PRO A 29 -2.48 10.68 8.31
CA PRO A 29 -1.91 11.92 7.80
C PRO A 29 -2.65 13.13 8.39
N GLY A 30 -1.88 14.08 8.95
CA GLY A 30 -2.42 15.27 9.60
C GLY A 30 -2.64 15.15 11.11
N ASP A 31 -2.41 13.97 11.69
CA ASP A 31 -2.43 13.79 13.14
C ASP A 31 -1.24 14.52 13.79
N LYS A 32 -1.49 15.17 14.94
CA LYS A 32 -0.45 15.77 15.79
C LYS A 32 0.61 14.74 16.20
N GLU A 33 0.20 13.48 16.30
CA GLU A 33 1.08 12.37 16.60
C GLU A 33 2.15 12.17 15.52
N VAL A 34 1.86 12.42 14.23
CA VAL A 34 2.87 12.35 13.15
C VAL A 34 3.93 13.42 13.35
N GLU A 35 3.53 14.65 13.68
CA GLU A 35 4.47 15.74 13.96
C GLU A 35 5.30 15.46 15.20
N ARG A 36 4.69 14.94 16.28
CA ARG A 36 5.40 14.53 17.49
C ARG A 36 6.44 13.46 17.18
N HIS A 37 6.09 12.44 16.41
CA HIS A 37 7.04 11.40 16.05
C HIS A 37 8.20 11.93 15.20
N LYS A 38 7.96 12.92 14.35
CA LYS A 38 9.02 13.55 13.55
C LYS A 38 9.93 14.48 14.38
N LYS A 39 9.37 15.23 15.34
CA LYS A 39 10.09 16.27 16.09
C LYS A 39 10.70 15.76 17.38
N GLU A 40 9.94 14.98 18.15
CA GLU A 40 10.28 14.60 19.53
C GLU A 40 10.79 13.17 19.64
N LEU A 41 10.48 12.30 18.67
CA LEU A 41 10.85 10.88 18.69
C LEU A 41 11.64 10.46 17.43
N PRO A 42 12.78 11.11 17.12
CA PRO A 42 13.54 10.84 15.90
C PRO A 42 14.09 9.41 15.81
N HIS A 43 14.20 8.72 16.95
CA HIS A 43 14.62 7.31 17.00
C HIS A 43 13.49 6.33 16.69
N HIS A 44 12.23 6.80 16.61
CA HIS A 44 11.12 5.96 16.25
C HIS A 44 11.12 5.70 14.75
N LYS A 45 11.12 4.43 14.39
CA LYS A 45 11.06 3.99 13.01
C LYS A 45 9.63 4.09 12.51
N MET A 46 9.36 5.17 11.78
CA MET A 46 8.12 5.35 11.06
C MET A 46 8.23 4.81 9.65
N ARG A 47 7.30 3.93 9.28
CA ARG A 47 7.14 3.41 7.93
C ARG A 47 5.92 4.04 7.27
N LYS A 48 6.07 4.47 6.02
CA LYS A 48 4.95 4.85 5.17
C LYS A 48 4.22 3.57 4.72
N VAL A 49 2.92 3.52 4.94
CA VAL A 49 2.06 2.39 4.56
C VAL A 49 1.00 2.92 3.60
N PHE A 50 0.81 2.22 2.50
CA PHE A 50 -0.22 2.59 1.52
C PHE A 50 -1.45 1.73 1.72
N ILE A 51 -2.62 2.37 1.75
CA ILE A 51 -3.91 1.70 1.68
C ILE A 51 -4.26 1.57 0.21
N LEU A 52 -4.37 0.33 -0.25
CA LEU A 52 -4.51 -0.03 -1.65
C LEU A 52 -5.83 -0.77 -1.86
N ARG A 53 -6.45 -0.57 -3.02
CA ARG A 53 -7.56 -1.41 -3.49
C ARG A 53 -7.03 -2.52 -4.39
N CYS A 54 -7.39 -3.76 -4.08
CA CYS A 54 -7.11 -4.92 -4.92
C CYS A 54 -7.85 -4.79 -6.26
N GLY A 55 -7.13 -4.85 -7.38
CA GLY A 55 -7.69 -4.80 -8.73
C GLY A 55 -8.52 -6.03 -9.11
N ASN A 56 -8.32 -7.17 -8.43
CA ASN A 56 -9.05 -8.41 -8.71
C ASN A 56 -10.38 -8.51 -7.95
N CYS A 57 -10.35 -8.34 -6.62
CA CYS A 57 -11.52 -8.54 -5.76
C CYS A 57 -12.10 -7.24 -5.16
N GLY A 58 -11.45 -6.10 -5.38
CA GLY A 58 -11.89 -4.81 -4.84
C GLY A 58 -11.65 -4.61 -3.33
N ASN A 59 -11.11 -5.61 -2.62
CA ASN A 59 -10.80 -5.50 -1.19
C ASN A 59 -9.75 -4.43 -0.91
N ILE A 60 -9.93 -3.74 0.21
CA ILE A 60 -8.98 -2.75 0.72
C ILE A 60 -7.93 -3.47 1.56
N VAL A 61 -6.66 -3.29 1.22
CA VAL A 61 -5.52 -3.94 1.87
C VAL A 61 -4.36 -2.96 2.02
N THR A 62 -3.45 -3.23 2.95
CA THR A 62 -2.20 -2.47 3.07
C THR A 62 -1.16 -2.94 2.05
N ASP A 63 -0.17 -2.12 1.72
CA ASP A 63 0.95 -2.50 0.83
C ASP A 63 1.65 -3.79 1.28
N SER A 64 1.70 -4.04 2.58
CA SER A 64 2.31 -5.26 3.13
C SER A 64 1.51 -6.54 2.84
N HIS A 65 0.23 -6.40 2.49
CA HIS A 65 -0.68 -7.49 2.12
C HIS A 65 -1.07 -7.48 0.63
N ALA A 66 -0.39 -6.67 -0.18
CA ALA A 66 -0.59 -6.61 -1.61
C ALA A 66 0.71 -6.80 -2.37
N GLN A 67 0.62 -7.17 -3.64
CA GLN A 67 1.74 -7.17 -4.58
C GLN A 67 1.33 -6.46 -5.86
N TYR A 68 2.26 -5.71 -6.44
CA TYR A 68 2.05 -5.03 -7.71
C TYR A 68 2.33 -5.99 -8.87
N SER A 69 1.38 -6.14 -9.78
CA SER A 69 1.56 -6.82 -11.07
C SER A 69 1.93 -5.77 -12.11
N PRO A 70 3.20 -5.70 -12.56
CA PRO A 70 3.62 -4.74 -13.58
C PRO A 70 2.96 -5.00 -14.93
N GLU A 71 2.59 -6.24 -15.22
CA GLU A 71 1.97 -6.64 -16.50
C GLU A 71 0.54 -6.11 -16.64
N ARG A 72 -0.19 -6.09 -15.53
CA ARG A 72 -1.58 -5.58 -15.46
C ARG A 72 -1.69 -4.17 -14.92
N ASN A 73 -0.59 -3.60 -14.44
CA ASN A 73 -0.54 -2.30 -13.79
C ASN A 73 -1.49 -2.16 -12.58
N GLN A 74 -1.65 -3.25 -11.80
CA GLN A 74 -2.62 -3.32 -10.71
C GLN A 74 -2.00 -3.93 -9.45
N PHE A 75 -2.53 -3.55 -8.29
CA PHE A 75 -2.22 -4.21 -7.02
C PHE A 75 -3.20 -5.34 -6.77
N TRP A 76 -2.69 -6.51 -6.38
CA TRP A 76 -3.52 -7.64 -5.96
C TRP A 76 -3.20 -8.00 -4.52
N CYS A 77 -4.22 -8.35 -3.74
CA CYS A 77 -4.01 -8.83 -2.38
C CYS A 77 -3.40 -10.24 -2.40
N LYS A 78 -2.63 -10.57 -1.36
CA LYS A 78 -1.98 -11.88 -1.21
C LYS A 78 -2.97 -13.05 -1.29
N ASN A 79 -4.20 -12.86 -0.85
CA ASN A 79 -5.25 -13.88 -0.95
C ASN A 79 -5.58 -14.20 -2.41
N CYS A 80 -5.85 -13.17 -3.24
CA CYS A 80 -6.10 -13.38 -4.66
C CYS A 80 -4.91 -14.00 -5.38
N ILE A 81 -3.68 -13.61 -5.00
CA ILE A 81 -2.45 -14.20 -5.57
C ILE A 81 -2.33 -15.68 -5.18
N ALA A 82 -2.63 -16.03 -3.93
CA ALA A 82 -2.62 -17.40 -3.46
C ALA A 82 -3.70 -18.26 -4.13
N GLU A 83 -4.92 -17.73 -4.30
CA GLU A 83 -6.05 -18.44 -4.92
C GLU A 83 -5.87 -18.60 -6.43
N THR A 84 -5.37 -17.57 -7.11
CA THR A 84 -5.19 -17.56 -8.57
C THR A 84 -3.91 -18.29 -8.99
N GLY A 85 -2.95 -18.42 -8.06
CA GLY A 85 -1.61 -18.93 -8.29
C GLY A 85 -0.68 -17.83 -8.84
N VAL A 86 0.54 -17.76 -8.30
CA VAL A 86 1.58 -16.77 -8.67
C VAL A 86 1.86 -16.77 -10.18
N GLN A 87 1.69 -17.91 -10.85
CA GLN A 87 1.88 -18.05 -12.29
C GLN A 87 0.85 -17.23 -13.10
N ASN A 88 -0.41 -17.20 -12.67
CA ASN A 88 -1.47 -16.42 -13.31
C ASN A 88 -1.39 -14.93 -12.97
N PHE A 89 -0.78 -14.59 -11.83
CA PHE A 89 -0.50 -13.20 -11.42
C PHE A 89 0.55 -12.51 -12.33
N HIS A 90 1.47 -13.30 -12.90
CA HIS A 90 2.52 -12.90 -13.84
C HIS A 90 2.32 -13.42 -15.28
N THR A 91 1.08 -13.48 -15.73
CA THR A 91 0.80 -13.79 -17.14
C THR A 91 -0.16 -12.75 -17.68
N ILE A 92 0.06 -12.34 -18.93
CA ILE A 92 -0.76 -11.38 -19.67
C ILE A 92 -1.98 -12.11 -20.24
#